data_AF-A0AAV5CBX2-F1
#
_entry.id   AF-A0AAV5CBX2-F1
#
_cell.length_a   1.000
_cell.length_b   1.000
_cell.length_c   1.000
_cell.angle_alpha   90.00
_cell.angle_beta   90.00
_cell.angle_gamma   90.00
#
_symmetry.space_group_name_H-M   'P 1'
#
loop_
_entity.id
_entity.type
_entity.pdbx_description
1 polymer ?
#
loop_
_entity_poly.entity_id
_entity_poly.type
_entity_poly.pdbx_seq_one_letter_code
_entity_poly.pdbx_strand_id
1 'polypeptide(L)'
;MALQLILLSEPRADQVTATLSGRLVDPSGAFHPSTERIAALHSFKRPSDSSATLLIITASDVNSIRYYLKNNSVTVECTITVLNGAEGILPPFSNLQKDLGEFLQSEAGADVTFVVSGESFSAHKNVLAARSPVFMAEFFGAMKEKRSTRVEVKEMEAAVFKAMLHFIYTATVPELDEKQGSVVAMAQHLFVAADRYGLDSLKVLCKRRLTLGIATDTVATTLALAEQHGCSAQGSVCGVHHRWITDKS
;
A
#
# COMPACT_ATOMS: atom_id res chain seq x y z
N MET A 1 8.28 2.48 -13.87
CA MET A 1 8.22 3.83 -14.48
C MET A 1 9.14 4.74 -13.70
N ALA A 2 9.93 5.54 -14.39
CA ALA A 2 10.99 6.34 -13.84
C ALA A 2 10.84 7.79 -14.32
N LEU A 3 11.05 8.77 -13.43
CA LEU A 3 11.10 10.18 -13.78
C LEU A 3 12.47 10.74 -13.41
N GLN A 4 12.89 11.79 -14.11
CA GLN A 4 14.08 12.55 -13.80
C GLN A 4 13.82 14.02 -14.15
N LEU A 5 14.41 14.93 -13.40
CA LEU A 5 14.43 16.34 -13.74
C LEU A 5 15.60 16.61 -14.67
N ILE A 6 15.38 17.43 -15.69
CA ILE A 6 16.41 17.89 -16.61
C ILE A 6 16.31 19.41 -16.66
N LEU A 7 17.43 20.10 -16.43
CA LEU A 7 17.48 21.54 -16.59
C LEU A 7 17.56 21.87 -18.09
N LEU A 8 16.57 22.58 -18.64
CA LEU A 8 16.50 22.85 -20.08
C LEU A 8 17.17 24.17 -20.50
N SER A 9 17.36 25.11 -19.58
CA SER A 9 17.88 26.45 -19.84
C SER A 9 18.92 26.85 -18.80
N GLU A 10 19.76 27.83 -19.14
CA GLU A 10 20.74 28.34 -18.18
C GLU A 10 20.05 28.87 -16.91
N PRO A 11 20.59 28.54 -15.73
CA PRO A 11 20.04 29.03 -14.48
C PRO A 11 20.28 30.55 -14.38
N ARG A 12 19.30 31.29 -13.85
CA ARG A 12 19.44 32.75 -13.65
C ARG A 12 20.42 33.11 -12.52
N ALA A 13 20.80 32.13 -11.70
CA ALA A 13 21.79 32.21 -10.64
C ALA A 13 22.88 31.14 -10.88
N ASP A 14 23.95 31.14 -10.09
CA ASP A 14 25.10 30.23 -10.26
C ASP A 14 24.71 28.74 -10.31
N GLN A 15 23.61 28.37 -9.64
CA GLN A 15 22.99 27.05 -9.72
C GLN A 15 21.51 27.13 -9.35
N VAL A 16 20.73 26.14 -9.78
CA VAL A 16 19.36 25.89 -9.31
C VAL A 16 19.36 24.57 -8.54
N THR A 17 18.79 24.56 -7.35
CA THR A 17 18.65 23.33 -6.56
C THR A 17 17.17 22.95 -6.52
N ALA A 18 16.85 21.71 -6.91
CA ALA A 18 15.47 21.25 -6.96
C ALA A 18 15.34 19.77 -6.59
N THR A 19 14.17 19.38 -6.11
CA THR A 19 13.78 17.99 -5.89
C THR A 19 12.46 17.70 -6.61
N LEU A 20 12.27 16.43 -6.96
CA LEU A 20 11.07 15.88 -7.57
C LEU A 20 10.42 14.92 -6.59
N SER A 21 9.15 15.15 -6.26
CA SER A 21 8.29 14.11 -5.69
C SER A 21 7.28 13.63 -6.71
N GLY A 22 6.81 12.40 -6.52
CA GLY A 22 5.81 11.79 -7.38
C GLY A 22 4.99 10.75 -6.63
N ARG A 23 3.70 10.71 -6.93
CA ARG A 23 2.79 9.66 -6.48
C ARG A 23 1.80 9.28 -7.58
N LEU A 24 1.30 8.06 -7.52
CA LEU A 24 0.22 7.60 -8.38
C LEU A 24 -1.09 8.15 -7.85
N VAL A 25 -1.93 8.63 -8.76
CA VAL A 25 -3.27 9.12 -8.43
C VAL A 25 -4.29 8.44 -9.32
N ASP A 26 -5.47 8.18 -8.75
CA ASP A 26 -6.62 7.73 -9.52
C ASP A 26 -7.45 8.96 -9.94
N PRO A 27 -7.54 9.29 -11.23
CA PRO A 27 -8.30 10.45 -11.71
C PRO A 27 -9.78 10.39 -11.38
N SER A 28 -10.32 9.19 -11.16
CA SER A 28 -11.72 9.02 -10.76
C SER A 28 -11.98 9.31 -9.27
N GLY A 29 -10.92 9.49 -8.47
CA GLY A 29 -11.00 9.71 -7.04
C GLY A 29 -11.48 8.50 -6.24
N ALA A 30 -11.65 7.33 -6.87
CA ALA A 30 -12.12 6.12 -6.20
C ALA A 30 -11.05 5.49 -5.31
N PHE A 31 -9.77 5.78 -5.57
CA PHE A 31 -8.64 5.36 -4.74
C PHE A 31 -7.85 6.56 -4.21
N HIS A 32 -7.43 6.46 -2.94
CA HIS A 32 -6.45 7.40 -2.39
C HIS A 32 -5.13 7.34 -3.16
N PRO A 33 -4.40 8.47 -3.25
CA PRO A 33 -3.07 8.50 -3.85
C PRO A 33 -2.12 7.47 -3.22
N SER A 34 -1.17 6.99 -4.01
CA SER A 34 -0.10 6.15 -3.47
C SER A 34 0.79 6.93 -2.51
N THR A 35 1.60 6.20 -1.74
CA THR A 35 2.71 6.81 -1.00
C THR A 35 3.54 7.69 -1.93
N GLU A 36 3.86 8.88 -1.46
CA GLU A 36 4.71 9.82 -2.18
C GLU A 36 6.16 9.34 -2.15
N ARG A 37 6.78 9.29 -3.33
CA ARG A 37 8.20 8.99 -3.50
C ARG A 37 8.92 10.27 -3.87
N ILE A 38 10.11 10.46 -3.31
CA ILE A 38 10.85 11.72 -3.44
C ILE A 38 12.28 11.41 -3.89
N ALA A 39 12.77 12.16 -4.88
CA ALA A 39 14.13 12.07 -5.36
C ALA A 39 15.07 12.83 -4.43
N ALA A 40 16.34 12.40 -4.38
CA ALA A 40 17.39 13.18 -3.74
C ALA A 40 17.45 14.60 -4.35
N LEU A 41 17.74 15.57 -3.49
CA LEU A 41 17.94 16.94 -3.91
C LEU A 41 19.11 17.02 -4.92
N HIS A 42 18.93 17.77 -5.99
CA HIS A 42 19.93 17.90 -7.03
C HIS A 42 20.22 19.37 -7.36
N SER A 43 21.49 19.69 -7.55
CA SER A 43 21.96 21.03 -7.95
C SER A 43 22.36 21.02 -9.42
N PHE A 44 21.61 21.76 -10.22
CA PHE A 44 21.78 21.92 -11.65
C PHE A 44 22.58 23.18 -11.93
N LYS A 45 23.66 23.04 -12.69
CA LYS A 45 24.58 24.14 -13.03
C LYS A 45 24.56 24.47 -14.52
N ARG A 46 24.27 23.49 -15.37
CA ARG A 46 24.31 23.60 -16.82
C ARG A 46 23.03 23.07 -17.46
N PRO A 47 22.63 23.59 -18.63
CA PRO A 47 21.60 22.95 -19.44
C PRO A 47 21.96 21.48 -19.68
N SER A 48 20.95 20.62 -19.67
CA SER A 48 21.03 19.15 -19.74
C SER A 48 21.54 18.44 -18.49
N ASP A 49 21.89 19.15 -17.40
CA ASP A 49 22.12 18.50 -16.11
C ASP A 49 20.85 17.76 -15.68
N SER A 50 21.00 16.52 -15.21
CA SER A 50 19.88 15.65 -14.83
C SER A 50 19.99 15.16 -13.38
N SER A 51 18.84 15.10 -12.71
CA SER A 51 18.76 14.54 -11.37
C SER A 51 18.96 13.03 -11.35
N ALA A 52 19.14 12.48 -10.15
CA ALA A 52 18.94 11.04 -9.95
C ALA A 52 17.52 10.61 -10.38
N THR A 53 17.42 9.38 -10.86
CA THR A 53 16.17 8.79 -11.32
C THR A 53 15.24 8.49 -10.15
N LEU A 54 14.04 9.08 -10.17
CA LEU A 54 12.94 8.73 -9.29
C LEU A 54 12.17 7.52 -9.85
N LEU A 55 12.27 6.38 -9.17
CA LEU A 55 11.44 5.22 -9.48
C LEU A 55 10.07 5.39 -8.83
N ILE A 56 9.07 5.81 -9.60
CA ILE A 56 7.69 5.97 -9.13
C ILE A 56 6.97 4.62 -9.05
N ILE A 57 7.27 3.75 -10.00
CA ILE A 57 6.79 2.36 -10.03
C ILE A 57 8.02 1.47 -10.05
N THR A 58 8.24 0.73 -8.97
CA THR A 58 9.26 -0.31 -8.85
C THR A 58 8.66 -1.70 -9.13
N ALA A 59 9.50 -2.73 -9.19
CA ALA A 59 9.04 -4.11 -9.33
C ALA A 59 8.10 -4.55 -8.20
N SER A 60 8.26 -3.99 -6.99
CA SER A 60 7.36 -4.24 -5.86
C SER A 60 5.97 -3.62 -6.05
N ASP A 61 5.84 -2.60 -6.90
CA ASP A 61 4.59 -1.85 -7.09
C ASP A 61 3.71 -2.42 -8.21
N VAL A 62 4.18 -3.43 -8.95
CA VAL A 62 3.48 -4.01 -10.12
C VAL A 62 2.09 -4.55 -9.76
N ASN A 63 1.86 -4.91 -8.49
CA ASN A 63 0.55 -5.35 -8.02
C ASN A 63 -0.35 -4.15 -7.66
N SER A 64 0.20 -3.13 -7.01
CA SER A 64 -0.53 -1.92 -6.58
C SER A 64 -0.83 -0.95 -7.73
N ILE A 65 -0.02 -0.93 -8.79
CA ILE A 65 -0.23 -0.07 -9.96
C ILE A 65 -1.59 -0.32 -10.64
N ARG A 66 -2.15 -1.53 -10.52
CA ARG A 66 -3.44 -1.90 -11.14
C ARG A 66 -4.61 -1.05 -10.63
N TYR A 67 -4.53 -0.51 -9.41
CA TYR A 67 -5.56 0.39 -8.89
C TYR A 67 -5.54 1.76 -9.60
N TYR A 68 -4.36 2.18 -10.06
CA TYR A 68 -4.12 3.46 -10.72
C TYR A 68 -4.09 3.33 -12.26
N LEU A 69 -4.06 2.09 -12.77
CA LEU A 69 -4.11 1.80 -14.20
C LEU A 69 -5.56 1.86 -14.69
N LYS A 70 -5.89 2.90 -15.46
CA LYS A 70 -7.21 3.09 -16.08
C LYS A 70 -7.04 3.20 -17.58
N ASN A 71 -7.75 2.36 -18.34
CA ASN A 71 -7.68 2.35 -19.81
C ASN A 71 -6.24 2.30 -20.35
N ASN A 72 -5.40 1.47 -19.73
CA ASN A 72 -3.98 1.34 -20.07
C ASN A 72 -3.13 2.62 -19.84
N SER A 73 -3.64 3.58 -19.06
CA SER A 73 -2.95 4.80 -18.66
C SER A 73 -2.74 4.85 -17.16
N VAL A 74 -1.65 5.49 -16.73
CA VAL A 74 -1.36 5.75 -15.31
C VAL A 74 -1.19 7.24 -15.14
N THR A 75 -1.88 7.80 -14.14
CA THR A 75 -1.75 9.22 -13.81
C THR A 75 -0.80 9.39 -12.63
N VAL A 76 0.10 10.35 -12.78
CA VAL A 76 1.17 10.60 -11.83
C VAL A 76 1.10 12.07 -11.46
N GLU A 77 0.89 12.32 -10.18
CA GLU A 77 0.99 13.66 -9.64
C GLU A 77 2.45 13.88 -9.23
N CYS A 78 3.07 14.90 -9.83
CA CYS A 78 4.47 15.23 -9.59
C CYS A 78 4.56 16.65 -9.02
N THR A 79 5.34 16.81 -7.96
CA THR A 79 5.64 18.13 -7.40
C THR A 79 7.12 18.41 -7.59
N ILE A 80 7.44 19.56 -8.20
CA ILE A 80 8.81 20.05 -8.32
C ILE A 80 9.00 21.15 -7.30
N THR A 81 9.91 20.93 -6.35
CA THR A 81 10.24 21.93 -5.33
C THR A 81 11.58 22.55 -5.69
N VAL A 82 11.56 23.84 -6.03
CA VAL A 82 12.77 24.62 -6.33
C VAL A 82 13.19 25.40 -5.09
N LEU A 83 14.43 25.21 -4.65
CA LEU A 83 15.01 25.90 -3.49
C LEU A 83 15.83 27.08 -3.99
N ASN A 84 15.41 28.29 -3.63
CA ASN A 84 16.17 29.51 -3.91
C ASN A 84 17.16 29.78 -2.78
N GLY A 85 18.45 29.54 -3.05
CA GLY A 85 19.60 30.33 -2.56
C GLY A 85 19.84 30.54 -1.05
N ALA A 86 18.97 30.09 -0.16
CA ALA A 86 19.29 29.94 1.26
C ALA A 86 19.55 28.46 1.49
N GLU A 87 20.65 28.13 2.17
CA GLU A 87 21.05 26.77 2.57
C GLU A 87 19.85 25.98 3.09
N GLY A 88 19.19 25.27 2.17
CA GLY A 88 17.95 24.59 2.40
C GLY A 88 18.26 23.24 3.01
N ILE A 89 18.45 23.21 4.32
CA ILE A 89 18.29 21.99 5.09
C ILE A 89 16.83 21.58 4.89
N LEU A 90 16.57 20.73 3.89
CA LEU A 90 15.38 19.89 3.92
C LEU A 90 15.41 19.16 5.27
N PRO A 91 14.34 19.20 6.07
CA PRO A 91 14.29 18.34 7.25
C PRO A 91 14.56 16.90 6.77
N PRO A 92 15.44 16.14 7.45
CA PRO A 92 15.72 14.78 7.04
C PRO A 92 14.39 14.03 6.92
N PHE A 93 14.14 13.45 5.76
CA PHE A 93 12.97 12.60 5.55
C PHE A 93 12.97 11.55 6.65
N SER A 94 11.86 11.45 7.40
CA SER A 94 11.82 10.62 8.60
C SER A 94 11.91 9.16 8.18
N ASN A 95 13.01 8.49 8.51
CA ASN A 95 13.16 7.03 8.40
C ASN A 95 12.42 6.28 9.52
N LEU A 96 11.58 6.99 10.29
CA LEU A 96 10.92 6.49 11.49
C LEU A 96 10.24 5.13 11.31
N GLN A 97 9.56 4.91 10.17
CA GLN A 97 8.94 3.62 9.88
C GLN A 97 9.96 2.48 9.84
N LYS A 98 11.07 2.69 9.13
CA LYS A 98 12.15 1.73 8.99
C LYS A 98 12.84 1.53 10.34
N ASP A 99 13.17 2.62 11.01
CA ASP A 99 13.86 2.61 12.30
C ASP A 99 13.03 1.88 13.37
N LEU A 100 11.70 2.08 13.41
CA LEU A 100 10.79 1.35 14.30
C LEU A 100 10.66 -0.13 13.92
N GLY A 101 10.69 -0.46 12.63
CA GLY A 101 10.71 -1.86 12.17
C GLY A 101 11.98 -2.59 12.59
N GLU A 102 13.14 -1.95 12.42
CA GLU A 102 14.44 -2.47 12.89
C GLU A 102 14.46 -2.55 14.43
N PHE A 103 13.86 -1.57 15.11
CA PHE A 103 13.76 -1.56 16.57
C PHE A 103 12.95 -2.76 17.08
N LEU A 104 11.80 -3.06 16.46
CA LEU A 104 11.02 -4.26 16.76
C LEU A 104 11.84 -5.54 16.53
N GLN A 105 12.55 -5.65 15.40
CA GLN A 105 13.36 -6.84 15.09
C GLN A 105 14.54 -7.04 16.03
N SER A 106 15.14 -5.95 16.52
CA SER A 106 16.28 -6.02 17.44
C SER A 106 15.89 -6.46 18.86
N GLU A 107 14.61 -6.35 19.20
CA GLU A 107 14.07 -6.54 20.56
C GLU A 107 14.73 -5.67 21.64
N ALA A 108 15.54 -4.68 21.25
CA ALA A 108 16.31 -3.86 22.16
C ALA A 108 15.40 -2.99 23.03
N GLY A 109 15.39 -3.25 24.34
CA GLY A 109 14.57 -2.49 25.29
C GLY A 109 13.11 -2.96 25.36
N ALA A 110 12.79 -4.12 24.79
CA ALA A 110 11.47 -4.73 24.95
C ALA A 110 11.14 -4.96 26.43
N ASP A 111 9.94 -4.55 26.84
CA ASP A 111 9.46 -4.57 28.22
C ASP A 111 8.17 -5.41 28.39
N VAL A 112 7.76 -6.08 27.31
CA VAL A 112 6.70 -7.09 27.27
C VAL A 112 7.03 -8.21 26.29
N THR A 113 6.59 -9.42 26.61
CA THR A 113 6.63 -10.61 25.76
C THR A 113 5.23 -11.18 25.63
N PHE A 114 4.73 -11.32 24.41
CA PHE A 114 3.48 -12.02 24.15
C PHE A 114 3.72 -13.49 23.85
N VAL A 115 2.83 -14.35 24.36
CA VAL A 115 2.81 -15.77 24.01
C VAL A 115 1.57 -16.04 23.18
N VAL A 116 1.76 -16.45 21.93
CA VAL A 116 0.68 -16.64 20.95
C VAL A 116 0.89 -17.98 20.25
N SER A 117 -0.05 -18.91 20.40
CA SER A 117 0.07 -20.27 19.87
C SER A 117 1.40 -20.97 20.18
N GLY A 118 1.97 -20.70 21.37
CA GLY A 118 3.26 -21.26 21.82
C GLY A 118 4.49 -20.49 21.35
N GLU A 119 4.36 -19.54 20.42
CA GLU A 119 5.43 -18.64 19.98
C GLU A 119 5.53 -17.41 20.90
N SER A 120 6.74 -16.88 21.06
CA SER A 120 7.00 -15.71 21.90
C SER A 120 7.38 -14.50 21.05
N PHE A 121 6.80 -13.33 21.36
CA PHE A 121 7.02 -12.07 20.65
C PHE A 121 7.39 -10.96 21.64
N SER A 122 8.63 -10.47 21.58
CA SER A 122 9.07 -9.32 22.35
C SER A 122 8.56 -8.01 21.74
N ALA A 123 8.14 -7.06 22.58
CA ALA A 123 7.64 -5.76 22.14
C ALA A 123 7.77 -4.68 23.22
N HIS A 124 7.34 -3.46 22.88
CA HIS A 124 7.44 -2.26 23.70
C HIS A 124 6.04 -1.74 24.07
N LYS A 125 5.73 -1.69 25.37
CA LYS A 125 4.42 -1.27 25.90
C LYS A 125 4.02 0.12 25.43
N ASN A 126 4.96 1.05 25.40
CA ASN A 126 4.72 2.44 24.99
C ASN A 126 4.31 2.57 23.52
N VAL A 127 4.99 1.86 22.61
CA VAL A 127 4.65 1.84 21.18
C VAL A 127 3.28 1.21 20.97
N LEU A 128 3.01 0.08 21.62
CA LEU A 128 1.72 -0.60 21.54
C LEU A 128 0.57 0.28 22.06
N ALA A 129 0.74 0.87 23.25
CA ALA A 129 -0.25 1.75 23.86
C ALA A 129 -0.53 3.00 23.03
N ALA A 130 0.49 3.61 22.43
CA ALA A 130 0.31 4.78 21.57
C ALA A 130 -0.51 4.48 20.30
N ARG A 131 -0.58 3.21 19.88
CA ARG A 131 -1.16 2.80 18.60
C ARG A 131 -2.45 2.00 18.75
N SER A 132 -2.76 1.52 19.95
CA SER A 132 -3.96 0.74 20.26
C SER A 132 -4.57 1.19 21.59
N PRO A 133 -5.85 1.61 21.61
CA PRO A 133 -6.53 1.98 22.84
C PRO A 133 -6.68 0.78 23.81
N VAL A 134 -6.72 -0.44 23.28
CA VAL A 134 -6.77 -1.67 24.07
C VAL A 134 -5.46 -1.90 24.79
N PHE A 135 -4.32 -1.80 24.09
CA PHE A 135 -3.01 -1.87 24.76
C PHE A 135 -2.75 -0.69 25.69
N MET A 136 -3.29 0.50 25.41
CA MET A 136 -3.26 1.64 26.34
C MET A 136 -3.95 1.28 27.65
N ALA A 137 -5.17 0.76 27.58
CA ALA A 137 -5.92 0.34 28.75
C ALA A 137 -5.22 -0.82 29.49
N GLU A 138 -4.72 -1.81 28.76
CA GLU A 138 -4.03 -2.98 29.31
C GLU A 138 -2.78 -2.60 30.11
N PHE A 139 -1.93 -1.73 29.55
CA PHE A 139 -0.62 -1.42 30.16
C PHE A 139 -0.63 -0.21 31.09
N PHE A 140 -1.54 0.74 30.88
CA PHE A 140 -1.56 2.03 31.58
C PHE A 140 -2.92 2.38 32.19
N GLY A 141 -3.92 1.49 32.10
CA GLY A 141 -5.24 1.70 32.69
C GLY A 141 -5.27 1.56 34.22
N ALA A 142 -6.40 1.99 34.82
CA ALA A 142 -6.60 2.04 36.26
C ALA A 142 -6.67 0.65 36.94
N MET A 143 -7.13 -0.37 36.20
CA MET A 143 -7.10 -1.77 36.64
C MET A 143 -5.76 -2.38 36.28
N LYS A 144 -4.73 -1.98 37.02
CA LYS A 144 -3.34 -2.40 36.82
C LYS A 144 -3.17 -3.86 37.24
N GLU A 145 -3.50 -4.81 36.36
CA GLU A 145 -3.00 -6.17 36.54
C GLU A 145 -1.47 -6.10 36.60
N LYS A 146 -0.93 -6.64 37.69
CA LYS A 146 0.45 -6.48 38.15
C LYS A 146 1.44 -6.61 36.99
N ARG A 147 2.10 -5.51 36.59
CA ARG A 147 3.41 -5.40 35.88
C ARG A 147 3.85 -6.64 35.07
N SER A 148 2.94 -7.31 34.38
CA SER A 148 3.28 -8.59 33.76
C SER A 148 4.13 -8.26 32.55
N THR A 149 5.33 -8.82 32.54
CA THR A 149 6.23 -8.77 31.40
C THR A 149 5.86 -9.85 30.39
N ARG A 150 4.91 -10.73 30.72
CA ARG A 150 4.44 -11.81 29.85
C ARG A 150 2.91 -11.78 29.73
N VAL A 151 2.40 -11.71 28.50
CA VAL A 151 0.97 -11.64 28.19
C VAL A 151 0.60 -12.80 27.28
N GLU A 152 -0.41 -13.58 27.64
CA GLU A 152 -0.89 -14.69 26.82
C GLU A 152 -2.02 -14.21 25.91
N VAL A 153 -1.85 -14.36 24.58
CA VAL A 153 -2.90 -14.06 23.61
C VAL A 153 -3.55 -15.36 23.18
N LYS A 154 -4.78 -15.56 23.63
CA LYS A 154 -5.60 -16.71 23.25
C LYS A 154 -6.36 -16.44 21.96
N GLU A 155 -6.63 -17.51 21.21
CA GLU A 155 -7.48 -17.51 20.01
C GLU A 155 -6.97 -16.59 18.90
N MET A 156 -5.65 -16.57 18.70
CA MET A 156 -5.02 -15.88 17.58
C MET A 156 -3.86 -16.72 17.07
N GLU A 157 -3.74 -16.84 15.75
CA GLU A 157 -2.59 -17.48 15.14
C GLU A 157 -1.35 -16.59 15.25
N ALA A 158 -0.19 -17.20 15.47
CA ALA A 158 1.08 -16.49 15.62
C ALA A 158 1.41 -15.63 14.38
N ALA A 159 1.12 -16.12 13.17
CA ALA A 159 1.31 -15.37 11.93
C ALA A 159 0.45 -14.10 11.86
N VAL A 160 -0.81 -14.17 12.30
CA VAL A 160 -1.73 -13.03 12.35
C VAL A 160 -1.26 -12.01 13.38
N PHE A 161 -0.84 -12.48 14.55
CA PHE A 161 -0.30 -11.59 15.59
C PHE A 161 0.98 -10.89 15.14
N LYS A 162 1.89 -11.62 14.47
CA LYS A 162 3.12 -11.06 13.90
C LYS A 162 2.82 -9.96 12.88
N ALA A 163 1.88 -10.19 11.96
CA ALA A 163 1.46 -9.20 10.97
C ALA A 163 0.82 -7.96 11.64
N MET A 164 -0.01 -8.16 12.66
CA MET A 164 -0.59 -7.08 13.45
C MET A 164 0.49 -6.27 14.19
N LEU A 165 1.46 -6.94 14.80
CA LEU A 165 2.57 -6.31 15.50
C LEU A 165 3.43 -5.49 14.54
N HIS A 166 3.74 -6.04 13.37
CA HIS A 166 4.45 -5.31 12.31
C HIS A 166 3.69 -4.04 11.90
N PHE A 167 2.38 -4.13 11.71
CA PHE A 167 1.54 -2.97 11.39
C PHE A 167 1.59 -1.89 12.47
N ILE A 168 1.59 -2.27 13.76
CA ILE A 168 1.63 -1.31 14.85
C ILE A 168 2.89 -0.43 14.77
N TYR A 169 4.04 -1.02 14.44
CA TYR A 169 5.33 -0.32 14.35
C TYR A 169 5.52 0.43 13.04
N THR A 170 5.01 -0.12 11.92
CA THR A 170 5.40 0.34 10.58
C THR A 170 4.24 0.85 9.73
N ALA A 171 3.00 0.69 10.18
CA ALA A 171 1.77 0.95 9.43
C ALA A 171 1.65 0.20 8.09
N THR A 172 2.41 -0.88 7.89
CA THR A 172 2.34 -1.74 6.69
C THR A 172 2.10 -3.20 7.03
N VAL A 173 1.54 -3.95 6.07
CA VAL A 173 1.25 -5.39 6.18
C VAL A 173 1.65 -6.10 4.90
N PRO A 174 2.94 -6.49 4.76
CA PRO A 174 3.43 -7.17 3.55
C PRO A 174 2.67 -8.46 3.22
N GLU A 175 2.18 -9.18 4.23
CA GLU A 175 1.44 -10.44 4.10
C GLU A 175 0.11 -10.25 3.36
N LEU A 176 -0.44 -9.04 3.41
CA LEU A 176 -1.59 -8.74 2.58
C LEU A 176 -1.14 -8.67 1.12
N ASP A 177 -0.02 -8.06 0.75
CA ASP A 177 0.36 -7.79 -0.66
C ASP A 177 0.67 -9.03 -1.54
N GLU A 178 0.61 -10.23 -0.98
CA GLU A 178 0.79 -11.50 -1.67
C GLU A 178 -0.45 -11.93 -2.50
N LYS A 179 -0.28 -12.90 -3.42
CA LYS A 179 -1.26 -13.30 -4.44
C LYS A 179 -1.90 -14.68 -4.23
N GLN A 180 -1.67 -15.35 -3.11
CA GLN A 180 -2.13 -16.73 -2.91
C GLN A 180 -3.44 -16.79 -2.10
N GLY A 181 -4.22 -17.86 -2.26
CA GLY A 181 -5.50 -18.05 -1.55
C GLY A 181 -5.41 -17.92 -0.02
N SER A 182 -4.21 -18.11 0.56
CA SER A 182 -3.88 -17.85 1.97
C SER A 182 -4.13 -16.40 2.42
N VAL A 183 -4.07 -15.44 1.49
CA VAL A 183 -4.15 -14.01 1.77
C VAL A 183 -5.56 -13.57 2.17
N VAL A 184 -6.60 -14.23 1.67
CA VAL A 184 -7.99 -13.95 2.08
C VAL A 184 -8.20 -14.39 3.52
N ALA A 185 -7.74 -15.59 3.89
CA ALA A 185 -7.80 -16.08 5.26
C ALA A 185 -7.01 -15.17 6.21
N MET A 186 -5.78 -14.80 5.85
CA MET A 186 -4.98 -13.83 6.61
C MET A 186 -5.73 -12.49 6.79
N ALA A 187 -6.31 -11.94 5.72
CA ALA A 187 -7.08 -10.70 5.79
C ALA A 187 -8.33 -10.81 6.68
N GLN A 188 -9.00 -11.97 6.71
CA GLN A 188 -10.15 -12.22 7.59
C GLN A 188 -9.71 -12.23 9.07
N HIS A 189 -8.70 -13.03 9.40
CA HIS A 189 -8.21 -13.13 10.77
C HIS A 189 -7.62 -11.79 11.25
N LEU A 190 -6.91 -11.09 10.38
CA LEU A 190 -6.33 -9.78 10.69
C LEU A 190 -7.40 -8.69 10.83
N PHE A 191 -8.51 -8.77 10.09
CA PHE A 191 -9.66 -7.89 10.30
C PHE A 191 -10.25 -8.06 11.71
N VAL A 192 -10.44 -9.31 12.15
CA VAL A 192 -10.94 -9.62 13.49
C VAL A 192 -9.95 -9.16 14.57
N ALA A 193 -8.66 -9.39 14.38
CA ALA A 193 -7.62 -8.90 15.27
C ALA A 193 -7.61 -7.36 15.36
N ALA A 194 -7.69 -6.68 14.21
CA ALA A 194 -7.70 -5.23 14.15
C ALA A 194 -8.91 -4.63 14.86
N ASP A 195 -10.09 -5.27 14.77
CA ASP A 195 -11.26 -4.88 15.54
C ASP A 195 -11.05 -5.08 17.05
N ARG A 196 -10.56 -6.26 17.44
CA ARG A 196 -10.28 -6.60 18.85
C ARG A 196 -9.33 -5.62 19.53
N TYR A 197 -8.35 -5.08 18.80
CA TYR A 197 -7.33 -4.16 19.33
C TYR A 197 -7.56 -2.69 18.96
N GLY A 198 -8.67 -2.33 18.32
CA GLY A 198 -9.01 -0.95 17.98
C GLY A 198 -8.06 -0.31 16.95
N LEU A 199 -7.62 -1.09 15.96
CA LEU A 199 -6.70 -0.67 14.89
C LEU A 199 -7.48 -0.31 13.62
N ASP A 200 -8.18 0.83 13.61
CA ASP A 200 -9.12 1.20 12.54
C ASP A 200 -8.50 1.26 11.14
N SER A 201 -7.29 1.82 11.01
CA SER A 201 -6.58 1.86 9.73
C SER A 201 -6.28 0.45 9.20
N LEU A 202 -5.99 -0.51 10.07
CA LEU A 202 -5.76 -1.90 9.68
C LEU A 202 -7.06 -2.59 9.26
N LYS A 203 -8.18 -2.31 9.95
CA LYS A 203 -9.51 -2.81 9.55
C LYS A 203 -9.87 -2.39 8.13
N VAL A 204 -9.61 -1.12 7.78
CA VAL A 204 -9.87 -0.59 6.43
C VAL A 204 -9.03 -1.32 5.38
N LEU A 205 -7.74 -1.54 5.66
CA LEU A 205 -6.85 -2.30 4.77
C LEU A 205 -7.35 -3.73 4.56
N CYS A 206 -7.71 -4.44 5.64
CA CYS A 206 -8.21 -5.81 5.55
C CYS A 206 -9.53 -5.87 4.77
N LYS A 207 -10.49 -4.97 5.05
CA LYS A 207 -11.77 -4.91 4.33
C LYS A 207 -11.57 -4.70 2.82
N ARG A 208 -10.64 -3.83 2.43
CA ARG A 208 -10.29 -3.62 1.02
C ARG A 208 -9.82 -4.92 0.37
N ARG A 209 -8.94 -5.67 1.04
CA ARG A 209 -8.42 -6.95 0.52
C ARG A 209 -9.49 -8.01 0.39
N LEU A 210 -10.37 -8.12 1.37
CA LEU A 210 -11.50 -9.07 1.31
C LEU A 210 -12.45 -8.74 0.15
N THR A 211 -12.75 -7.46 -0.06
CA THR A 211 -13.61 -7.01 -1.17
C THR A 211 -13.00 -7.36 -2.54
N LEU A 212 -11.68 -7.18 -2.68
CA LEU A 212 -10.97 -7.53 -3.91
C LEU A 212 -10.96 -9.05 -4.16
N GLY A 213 -10.81 -9.87 -3.12
CA GLY A 213 -10.89 -11.33 -3.24
C GLY A 213 -12.24 -11.81 -3.75
N ILE A 214 -13.34 -11.28 -3.20
CA ILE A 214 -14.70 -11.60 -3.66
C ILE A 214 -14.88 -11.21 -5.14
N ALA A 215 -14.36 -10.05 -5.55
CA ALA A 215 -14.44 -9.60 -6.94
C ALA A 215 -13.67 -10.54 -7.89
N THR A 216 -12.47 -11.00 -7.50
CA THR A 216 -11.69 -11.94 -8.32
C THR A 216 -12.39 -13.29 -8.46
N ASP A 217 -12.98 -13.81 -7.38
CA ASP A 217 -13.69 -15.09 -7.40
C ASP A 217 -14.97 -14.99 -8.25
N THR A 218 -15.69 -13.87 -8.16
CA THR A 218 -16.89 -13.61 -8.97
C THR A 218 -16.56 -13.53 -10.46
N VAL A 219 -15.46 -12.87 -10.83
CA VAL A 219 -15.00 -12.80 -12.22
C VAL A 219 -14.55 -14.17 -12.72
N ALA A 220 -13.77 -14.90 -11.92
CA ALA A 220 -13.28 -16.24 -12.28
C ALA A 220 -14.44 -17.23 -12.47
N THR A 221 -15.43 -17.23 -11.58
CA THR A 221 -16.63 -18.07 -11.69
C THR A 221 -17.49 -17.67 -12.89
N THR A 222 -17.67 -16.37 -13.15
CA THR A 222 -18.40 -15.89 -14.33
C THR A 222 -17.69 -16.26 -15.63
N LEU A 223 -16.36 -16.17 -15.68
CA LEU A 223 -15.56 -16.59 -16.84
C LEU A 223 -15.66 -18.10 -17.07
N ALA A 224 -15.48 -18.90 -16.02
CA ALA A 224 -15.62 -20.36 -16.09
C ALA A 224 -17.03 -20.76 -16.56
N LEU A 225 -18.06 -20.06 -16.08
CA LEU A 225 -19.44 -20.26 -16.51
C LEU A 225 -19.63 -19.88 -18.00
N ALA A 226 -19.05 -18.76 -18.45
CA ALA A 226 -19.11 -18.33 -19.86
C ALA A 226 -18.39 -19.29 -20.81
N GLU A 227 -17.26 -19.86 -20.38
CA GLU A 227 -16.51 -20.89 -21.10
C GLU A 227 -17.28 -22.22 -21.12
N GLN A 228 -17.87 -22.62 -19.99
CA GLN A 228 -18.67 -23.84 -19.87
C GLN A 228 -19.97 -23.78 -20.69
N HIS A 229 -20.56 -22.60 -20.83
CA HIS A 229 -21.75 -22.37 -21.66
C HIS A 229 -21.45 -22.00 -23.13
N GLY A 230 -20.18 -22.11 -23.56
CA GLY A 230 -19.83 -22.16 -24.97
C GLY A 230 -20.33 -20.98 -25.80
N CYS A 231 -20.04 -19.74 -25.39
CA CYS A 231 -20.15 -18.60 -26.30
C CYS A 231 -19.00 -18.65 -27.33
N SER A 232 -19.07 -19.61 -28.25
CA SER A 232 -18.34 -19.55 -29.50
C SER A 232 -18.96 -18.43 -30.34
N ALA A 233 -18.17 -17.41 -30.64
CA ALA A 233 -18.45 -16.52 -31.75
C ALA A 233 -18.69 -17.40 -32.98
N GLN A 234 -19.95 -17.48 -33.40
CA GLN A 234 -20.38 -18.35 -34.47
C GLN A 234 -19.84 -17.79 -35.78
N GLY A 235 -18.83 -18.46 -36.34
CA GLY A 235 -18.56 -18.38 -37.77
C GLY A 235 -19.77 -18.91 -38.53
N SER A 236 -20.49 -17.99 -39.18
CA SER A 236 -21.22 -18.13 -40.46
C SER A 236 -22.16 -19.33 -40.69
N VAL A 237 -23.46 -19.07 -40.96
CA VAL A 237 -24.19 -19.60 -42.15
C VAL A 237 -25.28 -18.62 -42.61
N CYS A 238 -25.33 -18.43 -43.93
CA CYS A 238 -26.31 -17.71 -44.74
C CYS A 238 -27.80 -17.95 -44.39
N GLY A 239 -28.58 -16.87 -44.52
CA GLY A 239 -29.62 -16.76 -45.55
C GLY A 239 -31.01 -17.31 -45.24
N VAL A 240 -31.97 -16.41 -45.04
CA VAL A 240 -33.28 -16.52 -45.69
C VAL A 240 -33.64 -15.17 -46.31
N HIS A 241 -33.94 -15.22 -47.60
CA HIS A 241 -34.21 -14.13 -48.54
C HIS A 241 -35.72 -13.97 -48.75
N HIS A 242 -36.20 -12.73 -49.00
CA HIS A 242 -37.30 -12.29 -49.90
C HIS A 242 -37.71 -10.86 -49.47
N ARG A 243 -37.23 -9.75 -50.09
CA ARG A 243 -37.64 -9.08 -51.36
C ARG A 243 -39.15 -8.76 -51.35
N TRP A 244 -39.69 -7.54 -51.49
CA TRP A 244 -39.43 -6.33 -52.30
C TRP A 244 -39.91 -5.08 -51.51
N ILE A 245 -39.54 -3.82 -51.80
CA ILE A 245 -40.15 -2.96 -52.84
C ILE A 245 -39.23 -1.76 -53.08
N THR A 246 -38.88 -1.55 -54.35
CA THR A 246 -38.65 -0.23 -54.94
C THR A 246 -39.91 0.12 -55.74
N ASP A 247 -40.51 1.28 -55.49
CA ASP A 247 -41.09 2.06 -56.59
C ASP A 247 -41.01 3.56 -56.30
N LYS A 248 -40.92 4.30 -57.40
CA LYS A 248 -40.61 5.70 -57.60
C LYS A 248 -41.58 6.68 -56.93
N SER A 249 -41.05 7.86 -56.57
CA SER A 249 -41.45 9.16 -57.12
C SER A 249 -40.31 10.15 -56.92
#